data_AF-A0A536US70-F1
#
_entry.id   AF-A0A536US70-F1
#
_cell.length_a   1.000
_cell.length_b   1.000
_cell.length_c   1.000
_cell.angle_alpha   90.00
_cell.angle_beta   90.00
_cell.angle_gamma   90.00
#
_symmetry.space_group_name_H-M   'P 1'
#
loop_
_entity.id
_entity.type
_entity.pdbx_description
1 polymer ?
#
loop_
_entity_poly.entity_id
_entity_poly.type
_entity_poly.pdbx_seq_one_letter_code
_entity_poly.pdbx_strand_id
1 'polypeptide(L)'
;MPGAHAHPIRQLNYDSSTKVLVVTKRRFWETDDGIFGGGTFTDLPTGTTYYPSDNVEARDPRVSRGPGVLLASYSWGQAARRLASLPHQERVASVLLHLSRVHPQLREPDIVRESASWSWDNHPYSDSRALAPHSLRERRRLLARYSWNGMSGVADGR
;
A
#
# COMPACT_ATOMS: atom_id res chain seq x y z
N MET A 1 33.94 -14.77 23.33
CA MET A 1 33.38 -13.66 22.53
C MET A 1 32.62 -14.23 21.34
N PRO A 2 31.27 -14.17 21.31
CA PRO A 2 30.52 -14.44 20.08
C PRO A 2 29.84 -13.16 19.52
N GLY A 3 30.22 -12.82 18.29
CA GLY A 3 29.37 -12.39 17.16
C GLY A 3 28.40 -11.20 17.31
N ALA A 4 28.89 -9.99 17.04
CA ALA A 4 28.07 -8.79 16.83
C ALA A 4 27.46 -8.72 15.40
N HIS A 5 26.62 -9.67 15.01
CA HIS A 5 25.96 -9.65 13.68
C HIS A 5 24.43 -9.80 13.70
N ALA A 6 23.77 -9.76 14.87
CA ALA A 6 22.33 -10.02 14.99
C ALA A 6 21.42 -8.76 15.02
N HIS A 7 21.90 -7.59 14.59
CA HIS A 7 21.14 -6.33 14.74
C HIS A 7 21.19 -5.37 13.53
N PRO A 8 20.67 -5.76 12.34
CA PRO A 8 20.01 -4.76 11.49
C PRO A 8 18.72 -5.20 10.77
N ILE A 9 18.12 -6.36 11.06
CA ILE A 9 16.88 -6.79 10.35
C ILE A 9 15.62 -6.08 10.91
N ARG A 10 15.67 -5.57 12.15
CA ARG A 10 14.50 -5.01 12.85
C ARG A 10 14.24 -3.51 12.65
N GLN A 11 15.09 -2.80 11.90
CA GLN A 11 14.99 -1.35 11.71
C GLN A 11 14.68 -0.93 10.27
N LEU A 12 14.27 -1.87 9.41
CA LEU A 12 13.73 -1.48 8.11
C LEU A 12 12.30 -0.97 8.31
N ASN A 13 12.13 0.36 8.24
CA ASN A 13 10.82 0.97 8.09
C ASN A 13 10.30 0.61 6.69
N TYR A 14 9.48 -0.44 6.61
CA TYR A 14 8.69 -0.70 5.41
C TYR A 14 7.69 0.44 5.23
N ASP A 15 7.79 1.15 4.12
CA ASP A 15 6.80 2.17 3.82
C ASP A 15 5.55 1.55 3.23
N SER A 16 4.40 2.08 3.65
CA SER A 16 3.09 1.63 3.20
C SER A 16 2.93 1.90 1.71
N SER A 17 2.33 0.98 0.98
CA SER A 17 1.97 1.22 -0.42
C SER A 17 0.60 0.68 -0.76
N THR A 18 -0.16 1.41 -1.58
CA THR A 18 -1.49 1.02 -2.03
C THR A 18 -1.63 1.30 -3.52
N LYS A 19 -2.12 0.28 -4.24
CA LYS A 19 -2.47 0.31 -5.67
C LYS A 19 -3.97 0.21 -5.84
N VAL A 20 -4.52 1.00 -6.76
CA VAL A 20 -5.91 0.91 -7.22
C VAL A 20 -5.91 0.83 -8.74
N LEU A 21 -6.50 -0.25 -9.25
CA LEU A 21 -6.64 -0.54 -10.66
C LEU A 21 -8.11 -0.48 -11.04
N VAL A 22 -8.39 -0.02 -12.25
CA VAL A 22 -9.74 -0.02 -12.83
C VAL A 22 -9.70 -0.59 -14.24
N VAL A 23 -10.69 -1.40 -14.57
CA VAL A 23 -10.93 -1.86 -15.95
C VAL A 23 -11.87 -0.85 -16.59
N THR A 24 -11.41 -0.24 -17.68
CA THR A 24 -12.17 0.77 -18.42
C THR A 24 -12.76 0.17 -19.68
N LYS A 25 -13.91 0.68 -20.13
CA LYS A 25 -14.60 0.25 -21.36
C LYS A 25 -13.79 0.55 -22.62
N ARG A 26 -13.06 1.66 -22.60
CA ARG A 26 -12.17 2.13 -23.67
C ARG A 26 -10.96 2.82 -23.04
N ARG A 27 -9.83 2.82 -23.75
CA ARG A 27 -8.60 3.49 -23.33
C ARG A 27 -8.70 4.97 -23.69
N PHE A 28 -9.51 5.72 -22.91
CA PHE A 28 -9.76 7.15 -23.15
C PHE A 28 -8.46 7.97 -23.12
N TRP A 29 -7.47 7.55 -22.32
CA TRP A 29 -6.17 8.19 -22.26
C TRP A 29 -5.43 8.12 -23.62
N GLU A 30 -5.62 7.06 -24.41
CA GLU A 30 -5.05 6.95 -25.76
C GLU A 30 -5.91 7.66 -26.81
N THR A 31 -7.23 7.54 -26.70
CA THR A 31 -8.17 8.02 -27.73
C THR A 31 -8.46 9.52 -27.65
N ASP A 32 -8.51 10.08 -26.45
CA ASP A 32 -8.91 11.47 -26.22
C ASP A 32 -7.72 12.32 -25.79
N ASP A 33 -6.85 11.79 -24.92
CA ASP A 33 -5.73 12.53 -24.34
C ASP A 33 -4.41 12.31 -25.10
N GLY A 34 -4.35 11.34 -26.03
CA GLY A 34 -3.18 11.03 -26.84
C GLY A 34 -2.00 10.42 -26.05
N ILE A 35 -2.27 9.86 -24.87
CA ILE A 35 -1.29 9.28 -23.96
C ILE A 35 -1.11 7.80 -24.25
N PHE A 36 0.12 7.40 -24.59
CA PHE A 36 0.49 6.00 -24.83
C PHE A 36 1.62 5.61 -23.88
N GLY A 37 1.32 4.81 -22.86
CA GLY A 37 2.27 4.41 -21.82
C GLY A 37 2.69 5.54 -20.88
N GLY A 38 3.63 5.24 -19.98
CA GLY A 38 4.17 6.20 -19.00
C GLY A 38 3.26 6.41 -17.79
N GLY A 39 3.35 7.57 -17.16
CA GLY A 39 2.54 7.90 -16.00
C GLY A 39 2.37 9.39 -15.77
N THR A 40 1.23 9.76 -15.18
CA THR A 40 0.92 11.12 -14.76
C THR A 40 1.13 11.24 -13.26
N PHE A 41 1.98 12.19 -12.89
CA PHE A 41 2.28 12.55 -11.52
C PHE A 41 1.39 13.72 -11.12
N THR A 42 0.69 13.55 -10.01
CA THR A 42 -0.20 14.59 -9.46
C THR A 42 0.19 14.86 -8.02
N ASP A 43 -0.02 16.10 -7.58
CA ASP A 43 0.04 16.50 -6.17
C ASP A 43 -1.22 16.06 -5.39
N LEU A 44 -2.16 15.42 -6.07
CA LEU A 44 -3.39 14.91 -5.47
C LEU A 44 -3.11 13.74 -4.52
N PRO A 45 -3.99 13.51 -3.51
CA PRO A 45 -3.84 12.40 -2.57
C PRO A 45 -3.80 11.00 -3.20
N THR A 46 -4.16 10.88 -4.48
CA THR A 46 -4.14 9.66 -5.29
C THR A 46 -2.76 9.23 -5.75
N GLY A 47 -1.72 10.06 -5.60
CA GLY A 47 -0.36 9.71 -6.03
C GLY A 47 -0.23 9.69 -7.56
N THR A 48 0.37 8.63 -8.09
CA THR A 48 0.71 8.52 -9.52
C THR A 48 -0.23 7.59 -10.27
N THR A 49 -0.65 7.99 -11.47
CA THR A 49 -1.40 7.15 -12.42
C THR A 49 -0.45 6.60 -13.47
N TYR A 50 -0.59 5.33 -13.86
CA TYR A 50 0.22 4.73 -14.92
C TYR A 50 -0.64 4.11 -16.01
N TYR A 51 -0.21 4.30 -17.25
CA TYR A 51 -0.86 3.78 -18.45
C TYR A 51 -0.12 2.53 -18.94
N PRO A 52 -0.82 1.50 -19.44
CA PRO A 52 -0.16 0.30 -19.94
C PRO A 52 0.72 0.61 -21.15
N SER A 53 1.84 -0.10 -21.25
CA SER A 53 2.83 0.08 -22.34
C SER A 53 2.60 -0.84 -23.55
N ASP A 54 1.54 -1.65 -23.54
CA ASP A 54 1.22 -2.67 -24.54
C ASP A 54 0.83 -2.10 -25.92
N ASN A 55 0.47 -0.82 -26.01
CA ASN A 55 0.07 -0.16 -27.27
C ASN A 55 0.97 1.04 -27.65
N VAL A 56 2.17 1.16 -27.07
CA VAL A 56 3.04 2.35 -27.25
C VAL A 56 3.60 2.43 -28.67
N GLU A 57 4.07 1.31 -29.20
CA GLU A 57 4.71 1.24 -30.52
C GLU A 57 3.67 1.15 -31.64
N ALA A 58 2.75 0.18 -31.53
CA ALA A 58 1.77 -0.10 -32.58
C ALA A 58 0.70 1.00 -32.71
N ARG A 59 0.33 1.64 -31.59
CA ARG A 59 -0.76 2.62 -31.49
C ARG A 59 -2.02 2.18 -32.24
N ASP A 60 -2.36 0.89 -32.12
CA ASP A 60 -3.48 0.30 -32.85
C ASP A 60 -4.80 0.89 -32.33
N PRO A 61 -5.58 1.58 -33.18
CA PRO A 61 -6.86 2.16 -32.77
C PRO A 61 -7.91 1.13 -32.32
N ARG A 62 -7.75 -0.16 -32.67
CA ARG A 62 -8.61 -1.25 -32.18
C ARG A 62 -8.33 -1.54 -30.71
N VAL A 63 -7.06 -1.52 -30.31
CA VAL A 63 -6.65 -1.66 -28.91
C VAL A 63 -7.14 -0.47 -28.10
N SER A 64 -6.96 0.76 -28.60
CA SER A 64 -7.40 1.98 -27.90
C SER A 64 -8.91 2.05 -27.69
N ARG A 65 -9.71 1.52 -28.62
CA ARG A 65 -11.18 1.46 -28.51
C ARG A 65 -11.69 0.30 -27.66
N GLY A 66 -10.86 -0.69 -27.39
CA GLY A 66 -11.19 -1.84 -26.55
C GLY A 66 -11.02 -1.57 -25.05
N PRO A 67 -11.45 -2.51 -24.20
CA PRO A 67 -11.24 -2.40 -22.76
C PRO A 67 -9.76 -2.35 -22.39
N GLY A 68 -9.44 -1.64 -21.31
CA GLY A 68 -8.06 -1.52 -20.83
C GLY A 68 -7.97 -1.35 -19.32
N VAL A 69 -6.91 -1.90 -18.73
CA VAL A 69 -6.62 -1.75 -17.31
C VAL A 69 -5.83 -0.46 -17.09
N LEU A 70 -6.33 0.42 -16.23
CA LEU A 70 -5.65 1.64 -15.81
C LEU A 70 -5.17 1.48 -14.36
N LEU A 71 -3.88 1.75 -14.10
CA LEU A 71 -3.41 1.90 -12.72
C LEU A 71 -3.76 3.32 -12.26
N ALA A 72 -5.00 3.49 -11.80
CA ALA A 72 -5.58 4.78 -11.44
C ALA A 72 -4.93 5.44 -10.21
N SER A 73 -4.31 4.65 -9.33
CA SER A 73 -3.53 5.19 -8.22
C SER A 73 -2.44 4.23 -7.82
N TYR A 74 -1.23 4.76 -7.71
CA TYR A 74 -0.12 4.17 -6.98
C TYR A 74 0.39 5.17 -5.94
N SER A 75 0.23 4.81 -4.67
CA SER A 75 0.52 5.69 -3.54
C SER A 75 1.48 5.04 -2.55
N TRP A 76 2.17 5.89 -1.78
CA TRP A 76 3.15 5.52 -0.77
C TRP A 76 2.91 6.29 0.54
N GLY A 77 3.49 5.83 1.64
CA GLY A 77 3.47 6.50 2.93
C GLY A 77 2.09 6.81 3.48
N GLN A 78 1.91 8.04 3.97
CA GLN A 78 0.64 8.46 4.58
C GLN A 78 -0.53 8.45 3.60
N ALA A 79 -0.29 8.70 2.31
CA ALA A 79 -1.34 8.62 1.29
C ALA A 79 -1.81 7.17 1.12
N ALA A 80 -0.87 6.22 1.04
CA ALA A 80 -1.18 4.79 1.00
C ALA A 80 -1.96 4.35 2.24
N ARG A 81 -1.53 4.72 3.45
CA ARG A 81 -2.24 4.38 4.70
C ARG A 81 -3.68 4.89 4.73
N ARG A 82 -3.89 6.14 4.30
CA ARG A 82 -5.24 6.72 4.20
C ARG A 82 -6.12 5.92 3.24
N LEU A 83 -5.62 5.62 2.04
CA LEU A 83 -6.37 4.80 1.07
C LEU A 83 -6.62 3.39 1.60
N ALA A 84 -5.63 2.75 2.22
CA ALA A 84 -5.73 1.42 2.79
C ALA A 84 -6.78 1.30 3.91
N SER A 85 -7.02 2.38 4.66
CA SER A 85 -8.05 2.43 5.71
C SER A 85 -9.49 2.46 5.19
N LEU A 86 -9.70 2.82 3.92
CA LEU A 86 -11.01 2.87 3.30
C LEU A 86 -11.45 1.47 2.81
N PRO A 87 -12.76 1.13 2.90
CA PRO A 87 -13.34 0.01 2.17
C PRO A 87 -13.04 0.11 0.66
N HIS A 88 -12.96 -1.04 -0.03
CA HIS A 88 -12.56 -1.08 -1.45
C HIS A 88 -13.36 -0.11 -2.34
N GLN A 89 -14.69 -0.13 -2.21
CA GLN A 89 -15.57 0.72 -3.04
C GLN A 89 -15.35 2.21 -2.77
N GLU A 90 -15.24 2.62 -1.51
CA GLU A 90 -14.97 4.02 -1.14
C GLU A 90 -13.57 4.47 -1.57
N ARG A 91 -12.58 3.57 -1.48
CA ARG A 91 -11.22 3.82 -1.95
C ARG A 91 -11.20 4.08 -3.45
N VAL A 92 -11.86 3.23 -4.23
CA VAL A 92 -11.97 3.38 -5.69
C VAL A 92 -12.70 4.68 -6.02
N ALA A 93 -13.83 4.96 -5.37
CA ALA A 93 -14.59 6.19 -5.59
C ALA A 93 -13.75 7.45 -5.29
N SER A 94 -13.00 7.45 -4.18
CA SER A 94 -12.09 8.54 -3.82
C SER A 94 -10.98 8.72 -4.86
N VAL A 95 -10.42 7.62 -5.38
CA VAL A 95 -9.40 7.69 -6.44
C VAL A 95 -9.98 8.27 -7.72
N LEU A 96 -11.13 7.77 -8.17
CA LEU A 96 -11.80 8.23 -9.38
C LEU A 96 -12.22 9.71 -9.28
N LEU A 97 -12.70 10.14 -8.11
CA LEU A 97 -13.06 11.54 -7.86
C LEU A 97 -11.87 12.47 -8.11
N HIS A 98 -10.70 12.16 -7.57
CA HIS A 98 -9.50 12.97 -7.75
C HIS A 98 -8.94 12.86 -9.17
N LEU A 99 -8.81 11.64 -9.69
CA LEU A 99 -8.25 11.41 -11.02
C LEU A 99 -9.11 12.01 -12.13
N SER A 100 -10.42 12.12 -11.92
CA SER A 100 -11.33 12.79 -12.87
C SER A 100 -11.03 14.27 -13.10
N ARG A 101 -10.21 14.89 -12.24
CA ARG A 101 -9.71 16.26 -12.47
C ARG A 101 -8.68 16.32 -13.59
N VAL A 102 -7.94 15.22 -13.79
CA VAL A 102 -6.96 15.05 -14.87
C VAL A 102 -7.61 14.40 -16.08
N HIS A 103 -8.45 13.38 -15.86
CA HIS A 103 -9.17 12.64 -16.90
C HIS A 103 -10.69 12.73 -16.70
N PRO A 104 -11.35 13.79 -17.20
CA PRO A 104 -12.79 13.99 -17.02
C PRO A 104 -13.67 12.83 -17.49
N GLN A 105 -13.18 12.03 -18.45
CA GLN A 105 -13.85 10.85 -19.02
C GLN A 105 -14.19 9.81 -17.95
N LEU A 106 -13.46 9.77 -16.82
CA LEU A 106 -13.78 8.88 -15.70
C LEU A 106 -15.14 9.18 -15.03
N ARG A 107 -15.77 10.32 -15.34
CA ARG A 107 -17.12 10.65 -14.89
C ARG A 107 -18.21 10.13 -15.83
N GLU A 108 -17.84 9.63 -17.01
CA GLU A 108 -18.80 9.05 -17.95
C GLU A 108 -19.44 7.80 -17.32
N PRO A 109 -20.77 7.62 -17.47
CA PRO A 109 -21.43 6.40 -17.04
C PRO A 109 -20.81 5.17 -17.71
N ASP A 110 -20.67 4.08 -16.96
CA ASP A 110 -20.14 2.79 -17.46
C ASP A 110 -18.71 2.82 -18.03
N ILE A 111 -17.96 3.91 -17.84
CA ILE A 111 -16.56 3.96 -18.29
C ILE A 111 -15.67 3.02 -17.50
N VAL A 112 -15.88 2.92 -16.18
CA VAL A 112 -15.25 1.94 -15.31
C VAL A 112 -16.19 0.74 -15.17
N ARG A 113 -15.70 -0.45 -15.53
CA ARG A 113 -16.44 -1.71 -15.50
C ARG A 113 -16.17 -2.50 -14.22
N GLU A 114 -14.90 -2.54 -13.82
CA GLU A 114 -14.44 -3.32 -12.67
C GLU A 114 -13.30 -2.58 -11.97
N SER A 115 -13.04 -2.93 -10.71
CA SER A 115 -11.96 -2.37 -9.93
C SER A 115 -11.29 -3.41 -9.06
N ALA A 116 -9.99 -3.24 -8.85
CA ALA A 116 -9.20 -4.01 -7.91
C ALA A 116 -8.33 -3.06 -7.09
N SER A 117 -8.05 -3.41 -5.84
CA SER A 117 -7.13 -2.62 -5.02
C SER A 117 -6.27 -3.52 -4.14
N TRP A 118 -5.01 -3.16 -3.99
CA TRP A 118 -4.05 -3.90 -3.19
C TRP A 118 -3.35 -2.95 -2.23
N SER A 119 -3.33 -3.29 -0.94
CA SER A 119 -2.50 -2.61 0.06
C SER A 119 -1.52 -3.62 0.62
N TRP A 120 -0.23 -3.27 0.61
CA TRP A 120 0.83 -4.14 1.13
C TRP A 120 0.81 -4.24 2.65
N ASP A 121 0.20 -3.29 3.36
CA ASP A 121 0.08 -3.30 4.83
C ASP A 121 -0.93 -4.33 5.35
N ASN A 122 -1.88 -4.77 4.52
CA ASN A 122 -3.00 -5.61 4.96
C ASN A 122 -2.77 -7.11 4.66
N HIS A 123 -1.55 -7.53 4.30
CA HIS A 123 -1.27 -8.91 3.95
C HIS A 123 -0.30 -9.55 4.94
N PRO A 124 -0.62 -10.70 5.56
CA PRO A 124 0.14 -11.28 6.68
C PRO A 124 1.61 -11.65 6.35
N TYR A 125 1.96 -11.78 5.07
CA TYR A 125 3.33 -12.00 4.61
C TYR A 125 4.08 -10.71 4.23
N SER A 126 3.40 -9.57 4.29
CA SER A 126 3.91 -8.21 4.05
C SER A 126 3.67 -7.28 5.25
N ASP A 127 2.98 -7.77 6.28
CA ASP A 127 2.46 -6.99 7.39
C ASP A 127 3.57 -6.59 8.36
N SER A 128 3.86 -5.27 8.39
CA SER A 128 4.72 -4.64 9.39
C SER A 128 4.07 -4.58 10.79
N ARG A 129 2.78 -4.96 10.92
CA ARG A 129 2.04 -4.98 12.19
C ARG A 129 2.33 -6.21 13.06
N ALA A 130 3.07 -7.21 12.55
CA ALA A 130 3.64 -8.28 13.37
C ALA A 130 4.72 -7.77 14.38
N LEU A 131 5.07 -6.48 14.34
CA LEU A 131 6.01 -5.84 15.26
C LEU A 131 5.43 -4.59 15.94
N ALA A 132 4.14 -4.54 16.23
CA ALA A 132 3.66 -3.59 17.23
C ALA A 132 4.13 -4.07 18.62
N PRO A 133 5.03 -3.35 19.34
CA PRO A 133 5.37 -3.73 20.69
C PRO A 133 4.09 -3.66 21.54
N HIS A 134 3.78 -4.77 22.22
CA HIS A 134 2.81 -4.80 23.30
C HIS A 134 2.98 -3.55 24.16
N SER A 135 1.87 -2.87 24.42
CA SER A 135 1.81 -1.64 25.18
C SER A 135 2.69 -1.73 26.44
N LEU A 136 3.42 -0.66 26.74
CA LEU A 136 4.30 -0.53 27.90
C LEU A 136 3.61 -0.75 29.26
N ARG A 137 2.29 -1.00 29.29
CA ARG A 137 1.52 -1.32 30.50
C ARG A 137 1.63 -2.78 30.94
N GLU A 138 2.02 -3.71 30.07
CA GLU A 138 2.15 -5.13 30.45
C GLU A 138 3.54 -5.52 30.97
N ARG A 139 4.58 -4.72 30.69
CA ARG A 139 5.95 -4.97 31.20
C ARG A 139 6.10 -4.81 32.71
N ARG A 140 5.16 -4.15 33.39
CA ARG A 140 5.21 -3.98 34.86
C ARG A 140 4.67 -5.16 35.66
N ARG A 141 3.88 -6.07 35.05
CA ARG A 141 3.32 -7.23 35.76
C ARG A 141 4.24 -8.45 35.76
N LEU A 142 5.16 -8.56 34.78
CA LEU A 142 6.09 -9.69 34.67
C LEU A 142 7.43 -9.48 35.40
N LEU A 143 7.79 -8.25 35.78
CA LEU A 143 9.01 -7.99 36.56
C LEU A 143 8.79 -7.97 38.09
N ALA A 144 7.55 -8.04 38.56
CA ALA A 144 7.25 -8.15 40.00
C ALA A 144 7.20 -9.60 40.53
N ARG A 145 7.36 -10.61 39.66
CA ARG A 145 7.37 -12.04 40.04
C ARG A 145 8.76 -12.68 40.06
N TYR A 146 9.82 -11.92 39.82
CA TYR A 146 11.20 -12.41 39.81
C TYR A 146 12.17 -11.49 40.57
N SER A 147 11.72 -10.99 41.73
CA SER A 147 12.56 -10.28 42.70
C SER A 147 12.12 -10.65 44.12
N TRP A 148 12.10 -11.95 44.41
CA TRP A 148 12.24 -12.48 45.78
C TRP A 148 12.47 -13.99 45.72
N ASN A 149 13.73 -14.41 45.69
CA ASN A 149 14.21 -15.69 46.24
C ASN A 149 15.71 -15.78 46.00
N GLY A 150 16.49 -15.35 46.99
CA GLY A 150 17.93 -15.44 46.95
C GLY A 150 18.60 -14.70 48.09
N MET A 151 18.19 -14.97 49.34
CA MET A 151 19.01 -14.66 50.53
C MET A 151 18.39 -15.31 51.79
N SER A 152 18.87 -16.50 52.16
CA SER A 152 18.90 -16.97 53.56
C SER A 152 19.62 -18.32 53.72
N GLY A 153 20.86 -18.26 54.26
CA GLY A 153 21.53 -19.24 55.15
C GLY A 153 21.90 -20.63 54.58
N VAL A 154 22.88 -21.40 55.08
CA VAL A 154 23.67 -21.45 56.34
C VAL A 154 24.92 -22.33 56.04
N ALA A 155 26.14 -21.86 56.28
CA ALA A 155 27.09 -22.26 57.34
C ALA A 155 27.42 -23.77 57.54
N ASP A 156 28.73 -24.04 57.51
CA ASP A 156 29.55 -24.92 58.37
C ASP A 156 29.72 -26.44 58.11
N GLY A 157 30.99 -26.88 58.22
CA GLY A 157 31.35 -28.10 58.94
C GLY A 157 32.05 -29.25 58.21
N ARG A 158 33.38 -29.16 58.01
CA ARG A 158 34.44 -30.11 58.46
C ARG A 158 35.71 -30.05 57.62
#